data_AF-A0A1S3H5Y9-F1
#
_entry.id   AF-A0A1S3H5Y9-F1
#
_cell.length_a   1.000
_cell.length_b   1.000
_cell.length_c   1.000
_cell.angle_alpha   90.00
_cell.angle_beta   90.00
_cell.angle_gamma   90.00
#
_symmetry.space_group_name_H-M   'P 1'
#
loop_
_entity.id
_entity.type
_entity.pdbx_description
1 polymer ?
#
loop_
_entity_poly.entity_id
_entity_poly.type
_entity_poly.pdbx_seq_one_letter_code
_entity_poly.pdbx_strand_id
1 'polypeptide(L)'
;MHLLLSLTLLCLALAATVEAYTSPRFIVKHRSSGLCYAYADWWAWGHHYEKFRADSCSNAAEVEWVQKEGHWGYLRIVGTGGHCMNPLGGWASPGDNTALFPHPNCYNSALFAIDQEKGIIKHSGGKYVHVYPYQAERPNWHSDLMLHSGLHRNIKFDFVQKGNPNQKVQVIPNPQVKGEWQKVSCWYNVHVGSLKFTMTIGTSKTSSSSLTNTWELSVGVAKGIVEASATYGGSFTTTDEQQWKAESTIERTITVTKEYSTLCLWQWVYEFEQFNDGFRFRSFTIRETRSDAKPTEIPGSKK
;
A
#
# COMPACT_ATOMS: atom_id res chain seq x y z
N MET A 1 0.71 -47.97 -0.82
CA MET A 1 1.65 -47.12 -1.59
C MET A 1 0.99 -45.97 -2.34
N HIS A 2 -0.25 -46.08 -2.85
CA HIS A 2 -0.89 -44.97 -3.57
C HIS A 2 -1.28 -43.75 -2.70
N LEU A 3 -1.58 -43.95 -1.41
CA LEU A 3 -1.95 -42.85 -0.49
C LEU A 3 -0.76 -41.93 -0.11
N LEU A 4 0.46 -42.47 -0.10
CA LEU A 4 1.68 -41.70 0.18
C LEU A 4 2.09 -40.85 -1.03
N LEU A 5 1.87 -41.34 -2.26
CA LEU A 5 2.17 -40.60 -3.48
C LEU A 5 1.22 -39.40 -3.68
N SER A 6 -0.07 -39.57 -3.35
CA SER A 6 -1.06 -38.50 -3.42
C SER A 6 -0.87 -37.45 -2.32
N LEU A 7 -0.39 -37.81 -1.12
CA LEU A 7 -0.04 -36.83 -0.09
C LEU A 7 1.20 -36.00 -0.49
N THR A 8 2.21 -36.62 -1.12
CA THR A 8 3.39 -35.88 -1.63
C THR A 8 3.03 -34.95 -2.80
N LEU A 9 2.14 -35.36 -3.71
CA LEU A 9 1.66 -34.50 -4.80
C LEU A 9 0.78 -33.35 -4.29
N LEU A 10 0.00 -33.55 -3.22
CA LEU A 10 -0.77 -32.48 -2.58
C LEU A 10 0.13 -31.48 -1.84
N CYS A 11 1.21 -31.94 -1.19
CA CYS A 11 2.22 -31.06 -0.59
C CYS A 11 3.04 -30.28 -1.62
N LEU A 12 3.29 -30.85 -2.81
CA LEU A 12 4.00 -30.16 -3.90
C LEU A 12 3.14 -29.10 -4.62
N ALA A 13 1.81 -29.23 -4.63
CA ALA A 13 0.90 -28.22 -5.19
C ALA A 13 0.67 -27.01 -4.26
N LEU A 14 0.99 -27.12 -2.97
CA LEU A 14 0.84 -26.05 -1.97
C LEU A 14 2.09 -25.16 -1.82
N ALA A 15 3.17 -25.47 -2.54
CA ALA A 15 4.36 -24.61 -2.63
C ALA A 15 4.43 -23.89 -3.98
N ALA A 16 3.29 -23.35 -4.45
CA ALA A 16 3.35 -22.22 -5.36
C ALA A 16 4.01 -21.08 -4.57
N THR A 17 5.34 -21.05 -4.56
CA THR A 17 6.12 -19.93 -4.07
C THR A 17 5.65 -18.75 -4.88
N VAL A 18 4.80 -17.91 -4.29
CA VAL A 18 4.45 -16.63 -4.88
C VAL A 18 5.78 -15.92 -5.06
N GLU A 19 6.22 -15.80 -6.31
CA GLU A 19 7.48 -15.13 -6.61
C GLU A 19 7.39 -13.72 -6.04
N ALA A 20 8.33 -13.39 -5.15
CA ALA A 20 8.42 -12.06 -4.56
C ALA A 20 8.46 -11.01 -5.67
N TYR A 21 7.48 -10.11 -5.68
CA TYR A 21 7.46 -9.02 -6.65
C TYR A 21 8.74 -8.19 -6.53
N THR A 22 9.36 -7.86 -7.66
CA THR A 22 10.46 -6.92 -7.74
C THR A 22 10.06 -5.75 -8.63
N SER A 23 10.20 -4.53 -8.12
CA SER A 23 9.86 -3.32 -8.86
C SER A 23 10.77 -3.11 -10.08
N PRO A 24 10.34 -2.30 -11.07
CA PRO A 24 11.29 -1.68 -11.99
C PRO A 24 12.35 -0.89 -11.21
N ARG A 25 13.51 -0.68 -11.82
CA ARG A 25 14.58 0.16 -11.26
C ARG A 25 14.16 1.62 -11.22
N PHE A 26 14.52 2.30 -10.14
CA PHE A 26 14.26 3.73 -9.96
C PHE A 26 15.40 4.41 -9.18
N ILE A 27 15.42 5.73 -9.20
CA ILE A 27 16.22 6.55 -8.29
C ILE A 27 15.30 7.32 -7.35
N VAL A 28 15.77 7.60 -6.14
CA VAL A 28 15.04 8.35 -5.13
C VAL A 28 15.39 9.84 -5.25
N LYS A 29 14.40 10.67 -5.59
CA LYS A 29 14.55 12.13 -5.74
C LYS A 29 13.78 12.85 -4.64
N HIS A 30 14.44 13.67 -3.84
CA HIS A 30 13.73 14.49 -2.85
C HIS A 30 12.90 15.56 -3.54
N ARG A 31 11.60 15.59 -3.26
CA ARG A 31 10.62 16.36 -4.03
C ARG A 31 10.85 17.87 -3.94
N SER A 32 11.19 18.38 -2.76
CA SER A 32 11.36 19.83 -2.55
C SER A 32 12.68 20.37 -3.09
N SER A 33 13.77 19.61 -3.02
CA SER A 33 15.10 20.07 -3.48
C SER A 33 15.44 19.66 -4.91
N GLY A 34 14.80 18.61 -5.43
CA GLY A 34 15.14 18.01 -6.71
C GLY A 34 16.44 17.21 -6.72
N LEU A 35 17.16 17.14 -5.60
CA LEU A 35 18.35 16.31 -5.44
C LEU A 35 17.97 14.83 -5.39
N CYS A 36 18.86 13.98 -5.90
CA CYS A 36 18.68 12.53 -5.90
C CYS A 36 19.68 11.88 -4.95
N TYR A 37 19.42 10.64 -4.51
CA TYR A 37 20.29 9.97 -3.55
C TYR A 37 21.22 8.97 -4.22
N ALA A 38 22.51 9.20 -4.05
CA ALA A 38 23.59 8.32 -4.49
C ALA A 38 24.03 7.41 -3.34
N TYR A 39 24.44 6.20 -3.69
CA TYR A 39 25.25 5.37 -2.81
C TYR A 39 26.68 5.90 -2.88
N ALA A 40 27.19 6.34 -1.73
CA ALA A 40 28.59 6.67 -1.57
C ALA A 40 29.24 5.55 -0.76
N ASP A 41 30.11 4.79 -1.41
CA ASP A 41 31.12 3.96 -0.77
C ASP A 41 32.41 4.77 -0.71
N TRP A 42 32.82 5.19 0.49
CA TRP A 42 34.06 5.94 0.64
C TRP A 42 34.85 5.52 1.88
N TRP A 43 36.14 5.29 1.68
CA TRP A 43 37.17 5.11 2.69
C TRP A 43 37.85 6.44 3.04
N ALA A 44 37.67 6.90 4.29
CA ALA A 44 38.38 8.06 4.82
C ALA A 44 39.04 7.72 6.15
N TRP A 45 40.33 8.04 6.30
CA TRP A 45 41.08 7.85 7.55
C TRP A 45 41.04 6.43 8.11
N GLY A 46 40.99 5.41 7.25
CA GLY A 46 40.89 4.00 7.64
C GLY A 46 39.50 3.55 8.07
N HIS A 47 38.48 4.41 7.95
CA HIS A 47 37.09 4.08 8.19
C HIS A 47 36.32 3.98 6.87
N HIS A 48 35.54 2.90 6.76
CA HIS A 48 34.62 2.66 5.65
C HIS A 48 33.28 3.34 5.98
N TYR A 49 32.88 4.28 5.12
CA TYR A 49 31.63 5.01 5.26
C TYR A 49 30.72 4.69 4.07
N GLU A 50 29.76 3.81 4.31
CA GLU A 50 28.68 3.55 3.37
C GLU A 50 27.47 4.40 3.74
N LYS A 51 26.99 5.27 2.84
CA LYS A 51 25.82 6.11 3.10
C LYS A 51 25.03 6.42 1.84
N PHE A 52 23.76 6.78 2.02
CA PHE A 52 22.97 7.45 0.99
C PHE A 52 23.12 8.96 1.12
N ARG A 53 23.59 9.62 0.06
CA ARG A 53 23.87 11.06 0.05
C ARG A 53 23.15 11.77 -1.06
N ALA A 54 22.65 12.97 -0.77
CA ALA A 54 22.08 13.86 -1.75
C ALA A 54 23.15 14.28 -2.78
N ASP A 55 22.86 14.09 -4.05
CA ASP A 55 23.74 14.38 -5.18
C ASP A 55 22.90 14.74 -6.42
N SER A 56 23.59 15.03 -7.53
CA SER A 56 22.99 15.12 -8.86
C SER A 56 22.33 13.80 -9.27
N CYS A 57 21.22 13.89 -10.01
CA CYS A 57 20.49 12.70 -10.44
C CYS A 57 21.24 11.82 -11.44
N SER A 58 22.31 12.33 -12.08
CA SER A 58 23.22 11.52 -12.89
C SER A 58 24.06 10.56 -12.07
N ASN A 59 24.36 10.91 -10.81
CA ASN A 59 25.16 10.09 -9.90
C ASN A 59 24.30 9.20 -8.98
N ALA A 60 22.98 9.32 -9.06
CA ALA A 60 22.07 8.61 -8.17
C ALA A 60 22.20 7.09 -8.32
N ALA A 61 22.08 6.40 -7.18
CA ALA A 61 22.06 4.95 -7.16
C ALA A 61 20.70 4.45 -7.63
N GLU A 62 20.72 3.44 -8.50
CA GLU A 62 19.51 2.72 -8.85
C GLU A 62 19.13 1.79 -7.70
N VAL A 63 17.83 1.72 -7.44
CA VAL A 63 17.23 0.94 -6.38
C VAL A 63 16.12 0.09 -6.99
N GLU A 64 15.94 -1.11 -6.45
CA GLU A 64 14.78 -1.98 -6.69
C GLU A 64 14.09 -2.22 -5.35
N TRP A 65 12.77 -2.20 -5.32
CA TRP A 65 11.99 -2.64 -4.18
C TRP A 65 11.62 -4.11 -4.39
N VAL A 66 12.12 -4.97 -3.51
CA VAL A 66 11.87 -6.41 -3.55
C VAL A 66 10.93 -6.79 -2.42
N GLN A 67 9.72 -7.18 -2.77
CA GLN A 67 8.69 -7.60 -1.84
C GLN A 67 9.21 -8.75 -0.96
N LYS A 68 8.98 -8.65 0.34
CA LYS A 68 9.25 -9.73 1.29
C LYS A 68 7.96 -10.30 1.83
N GLU A 69 7.06 -9.44 2.28
CA GLU A 69 5.83 -9.83 2.96
C GLU A 69 4.79 -8.70 2.90
N GLY A 70 3.62 -8.96 2.32
CA GLY A 70 2.59 -7.93 2.12
C GLY A 70 3.16 -6.69 1.42
N HIS A 71 2.98 -5.52 2.02
CA HIS A 71 3.50 -4.24 1.55
C HIS A 71 4.93 -3.92 2.02
N TRP A 72 5.61 -4.85 2.69
CA TRP A 72 6.99 -4.70 3.13
C TRP A 72 7.96 -5.37 2.19
N GLY A 73 9.03 -4.67 1.89
CA GLY A 73 10.09 -5.17 1.04
C GLY A 73 11.42 -4.50 1.32
N TYR A 74 12.44 -5.00 0.66
CA TYR A 74 13.78 -4.46 0.76
C TYR A 74 14.03 -3.44 -0.34
N LEU A 75 14.63 -2.30 0.02
CA LEU A 75 15.20 -1.37 -0.94
C LEU A 75 16.63 -1.85 -1.28
N ARG A 76 16.77 -2.59 -2.38
CA ARG A 76 18.05 -3.14 -2.84
C ARG A 76 18.77 -2.16 -3.75
N ILE A 77 20.06 -1.93 -3.48
CA ILE A 77 20.90 -1.11 -4.32
C ILE A 77 21.37 -1.96 -5.51
N VAL A 78 21.13 -1.48 -6.73
CA VAL A 78 21.54 -2.16 -7.95
C VAL A 78 23.06 -2.06 -8.12
N GLY A 79 23.69 -3.17 -8.49
CA GLY A 79 25.13 -3.22 -8.79
C GLY A 79 26.04 -3.48 -7.58
N THR A 80 25.50 -3.60 -6.37
CA THR A 80 26.28 -3.83 -5.13
C THR A 80 26.24 -5.29 -4.66
N GLY A 81 25.96 -6.25 -5.55
CA GLY A 81 25.82 -7.66 -5.14
C GLY A 81 24.60 -7.93 -4.26
N GLY A 82 23.66 -6.98 -4.17
CA GLY A 82 22.40 -7.13 -3.46
C GLY A 82 22.31 -6.44 -2.10
N HIS A 83 23.16 -5.46 -1.82
CA HIS A 83 23.05 -4.67 -0.58
C HIS A 83 21.64 -4.07 -0.44
N CYS A 84 21.17 -3.99 0.80
CA CYS A 84 19.88 -3.41 1.18
C CYS A 84 20.07 -2.14 2.00
N MET A 85 19.20 -1.15 1.81
CA MET A 85 19.09 -0.02 2.74
C MET A 85 18.73 -0.54 4.13
N ASN A 86 19.49 -0.15 5.15
CA ASN A 86 19.34 -0.58 6.54
C ASN A 86 19.43 0.62 7.48
N PRO A 87 18.72 0.59 8.63
CA PRO A 87 18.99 1.52 9.73
C PRO A 87 20.33 1.19 10.39
N LEU A 88 21.14 2.19 10.71
CA LEU A 88 22.39 2.01 11.45
C LEU A 88 22.16 1.18 12.72
N GLY A 89 22.94 0.11 12.89
CA GLY A 89 22.79 -0.85 13.98
C GLY A 89 21.80 -2.00 13.71
N GLY A 90 21.07 -1.97 12.58
CA GLY A 90 20.17 -3.05 12.18
C GLY A 90 18.98 -3.26 13.11
N TRP A 91 18.55 -2.22 13.83
CA TRP A 91 17.48 -2.33 14.83
C TRP A 91 16.10 -2.42 14.19
N ALA A 92 15.24 -3.28 14.72
CA ALA A 92 13.86 -3.43 14.27
C ALA A 92 12.99 -2.20 14.60
N SER A 93 13.32 -1.48 15.68
CA SER A 93 12.70 -0.22 16.07
C SER A 93 13.78 0.83 16.33
N PRO A 94 14.36 1.42 15.25
CA PRO A 94 15.43 2.41 15.37
C PRO A 94 14.91 3.69 16.04
N GLY A 95 15.80 4.49 16.63
CA GLY A 95 15.45 5.80 17.20
C GLY A 95 15.22 6.89 16.14
N ASP A 96 14.82 8.08 16.56
CA ASP A 96 14.82 9.24 15.66
C ASP A 96 16.27 9.64 15.33
N ASN A 97 16.49 10.10 14.10
CA ASN A 97 17.78 10.44 13.52
C ASN A 97 18.73 9.26 13.31
N THR A 98 18.24 8.01 13.33
CA THR A 98 19.06 6.85 12.96
C THR A 98 19.43 6.93 11.48
N ALA A 99 20.73 6.97 11.16
CA ALA A 99 21.21 7.03 9.78
C ALA A 99 20.79 5.81 8.96
N LEU A 100 20.60 6.01 7.66
CA LEU A 100 20.36 4.93 6.69
C LEU A 100 21.61 4.68 5.86
N PHE A 101 21.97 3.41 5.75
CA PHE A 101 23.16 2.98 5.03
C PHE A 101 22.88 1.69 4.26
N PRO A 102 23.55 1.43 3.13
CA PRO A 102 23.48 0.14 2.48
C PRO A 102 24.25 -0.89 3.30
N HIS A 103 23.79 -2.13 3.30
CA HIS A 103 24.44 -3.22 4.00
C HIS A 103 24.30 -4.51 3.17
N PRO A 104 25.31 -5.40 3.13
CA PRO A 104 25.27 -6.63 2.33
C PRO A 104 24.08 -7.54 2.64
N ASN A 105 23.62 -7.53 3.89
CA ASN A 105 22.52 -8.35 4.35
C ASN A 105 21.19 -7.58 4.40
N CYS A 106 20.13 -8.25 3.96
CA CYS A 106 18.75 -7.77 3.99
C CYS A 106 18.01 -8.39 5.17
N TYR A 107 18.24 -7.85 6.37
CA TYR A 107 17.62 -8.34 7.60
C TYR A 107 16.13 -7.97 7.69
N ASN A 108 15.36 -8.63 8.56
CA ASN A 108 13.96 -8.25 8.81
C ASN A 108 13.81 -6.82 9.38
N SER A 109 14.88 -6.27 9.96
CA SER A 109 14.96 -4.86 10.36
C SER A 109 15.24 -3.90 9.20
N ALA A 110 15.35 -4.37 7.97
CA ALA A 110 15.58 -3.60 6.75
C ALA A 110 14.33 -3.51 5.86
N LEU A 111 13.15 -3.70 6.44
CA LEU A 111 11.89 -3.70 5.72
C LEU A 111 11.32 -2.29 5.59
N PHE A 112 10.94 -1.93 4.37
CA PHE A 112 10.34 -0.66 4.03
C PHE A 112 9.07 -0.84 3.18
N ALA A 113 8.10 0.02 3.44
CA ALA A 113 6.91 0.21 2.63
C ALA A 113 7.01 1.56 1.89
N ILE A 114 6.47 1.62 0.68
CA ILE A 114 6.49 2.82 -0.16
C ILE A 114 5.05 3.27 -0.42
N ASP A 115 4.69 4.45 0.08
CA ASP A 115 3.53 5.19 -0.41
C ASP A 115 4.00 6.09 -1.56
N GLN A 116 3.90 5.56 -2.78
CA GLN A 116 4.38 6.25 -3.97
C GLN A 116 3.57 7.51 -4.33
N GLU A 117 2.29 7.59 -3.95
CA GLU A 117 1.45 8.74 -4.20
C GLU A 117 1.85 9.91 -3.29
N LYS A 118 1.96 9.65 -1.98
CA LYS A 118 2.42 10.65 -1.02
C LYS A 118 3.92 10.94 -1.14
N GLY A 119 4.68 9.99 -1.70
CA GLY A 119 6.13 10.05 -1.80
C GLY A 119 6.81 9.70 -0.48
N ILE A 120 6.24 8.83 0.32
CA ILE A 120 6.74 8.51 1.66
C ILE A 120 7.33 7.11 1.64
N ILE A 121 8.48 6.93 2.29
CA ILE A 121 9.09 5.63 2.54
C ILE A 121 9.03 5.40 4.05
N LYS A 122 8.36 4.34 4.47
CA LYS A 122 8.18 3.97 5.89
C LYS A 122 9.02 2.74 6.21
N HIS A 123 9.71 2.76 7.34
CA HIS A 123 10.42 1.62 7.91
C HIS A 123 9.47 0.78 8.78
N SER A 124 9.68 -0.54 8.87
CA SER A 124 8.83 -1.47 9.63
C SER A 124 8.75 -1.16 11.13
N GLY A 125 9.74 -0.46 11.68
CA GLY A 125 9.74 0.08 13.05
C GLY A 125 8.86 1.32 13.24
N GLY A 126 8.09 1.73 12.23
CA GLY A 126 7.09 2.80 12.33
C GLY A 126 7.59 4.21 12.00
N LYS A 127 8.88 4.37 11.70
CA LYS A 127 9.50 5.66 11.31
C LYS A 127 9.54 5.84 9.80
N TYR A 128 9.80 7.06 9.35
CA TYR A 128 9.87 7.42 7.93
C TYR A 128 11.30 7.73 7.52
N VAL A 129 11.60 7.60 6.24
CA VAL A 129 12.86 8.09 5.65
C VAL A 129 12.80 9.61 5.53
N HIS A 130 13.82 10.28 6.05
CA HIS A 130 14.01 11.72 6.04
C HIS A 130 15.36 12.08 5.44
N VAL A 131 15.44 13.32 4.96
CA VAL A 131 16.71 13.97 4.65
C VAL A 131 17.33 14.51 5.94
N TYR A 132 18.66 14.48 6.04
CA TYR A 132 19.41 15.17 7.10
C TYR A 132 19.85 16.57 6.62
N PRO A 133 19.76 17.62 7.46
CA PRO A 133 19.16 17.63 8.80
C PRO A 133 17.63 17.54 8.75
N TYR A 134 17.02 17.19 9.89
CA TYR A 134 15.57 17.05 10.02
C TYR A 134 14.85 18.32 9.54
N GLN A 135 13.73 18.15 8.84
CA GLN A 135 12.91 19.22 8.26
C GLN A 135 13.57 20.07 7.16
N ALA A 136 14.77 19.75 6.68
CA ALA A 136 15.39 20.51 5.60
C ALA A 136 14.56 20.48 4.30
N GLU A 137 14.05 21.62 3.86
CA GLU A 137 13.36 21.75 2.57
C GLU A 137 14.33 21.59 1.39
N ARG A 138 15.55 22.06 1.58
CA ARG A 138 16.66 21.97 0.63
C ARG A 138 17.88 21.41 1.35
N PRO A 139 17.98 20.08 1.55
CA PRO A 139 19.19 19.47 2.06
C PRO A 139 20.40 19.90 1.23
N ASN A 140 21.53 20.11 1.89
CA ASN A 140 22.78 20.46 1.22
C ASN A 140 23.24 19.30 0.35
N TRP A 141 24.12 19.59 -0.61
CA TRP A 141 24.86 18.54 -1.29
C TRP A 141 25.58 17.65 -0.25
N HIS A 142 25.53 16.34 -0.46
CA HIS A 142 26.00 15.30 0.46
C HIS A 142 25.25 15.14 1.77
N SER A 143 24.09 15.77 1.94
CA SER A 143 23.18 15.45 3.04
C SER A 143 22.77 13.97 3.04
N ASP A 144 22.87 13.33 4.20
CA ASP A 144 22.54 11.92 4.39
C ASP A 144 21.01 11.67 4.44
N LEU A 145 20.61 10.39 4.37
CA LEU A 145 19.28 9.93 4.77
C LEU A 145 19.27 9.40 6.21
N MET A 146 18.14 9.55 6.89
CA MET A 146 17.91 9.04 8.25
C MET A 146 16.47 8.62 8.47
N LEU A 147 16.19 7.96 9.59
CA LEU A 147 14.85 7.65 10.05
C LEU A 147 14.37 8.68 11.07
N HIS A 148 13.11 9.12 10.96
CA HIS A 148 12.48 9.97 11.95
C HIS A 148 10.96 9.71 12.01
N SER A 149 10.36 9.97 13.17
CA SER A 149 8.92 9.83 13.44
C SER A 149 8.02 10.92 12.80
N GLY A 150 8.59 12.04 12.36
CA GLY A 150 7.82 13.23 12.00
C GLY A 150 7.19 13.13 10.61
N LEU A 151 5.98 13.67 10.44
CA LEU A 151 5.35 13.79 9.12
C LEU A 151 5.26 15.26 8.69
N HIS A 152 5.93 15.62 7.60
CA HIS A 152 5.90 16.97 7.04
C HIS A 152 6.16 16.97 5.54
N ARG A 153 5.98 18.11 4.85
CA ARG A 153 6.09 18.18 3.38
C ARG A 153 7.49 17.82 2.83
N ASN A 154 8.55 18.06 3.62
CA ASN A 154 9.95 17.81 3.26
C ASN A 154 10.42 16.35 3.48
N ILE A 155 9.53 15.40 3.72
CA ILE A 155 9.87 13.96 3.75
C ILE A 155 9.57 13.27 2.41
N LYS A 156 9.08 14.04 1.45
CA LYS A 156 8.48 13.51 0.24
C LYS A 156 9.55 13.26 -0.82
N PHE A 157 9.48 12.10 -1.44
CA PHE A 157 10.32 11.67 -2.54
C PHE A 157 9.47 11.39 -3.78
N ASP A 158 10.07 11.61 -4.94
CA ASP A 158 9.61 11.06 -6.21
C ASP A 158 10.51 9.88 -6.58
N PHE A 159 9.89 8.82 -7.09
CA PHE A 159 10.58 7.65 -7.62
C PHE A 159 10.63 7.80 -9.14
N VAL A 160 11.82 8.00 -9.69
CA VAL A 160 11.98 8.42 -11.09
C VAL A 160 12.99 7.56 -11.85
N GLN A 161 12.97 7.63 -13.17
CA GLN A 161 13.88 6.86 -14.01
C GLN A 161 15.27 7.48 -14.02
N LYS A 162 16.32 6.64 -13.92
CA LYS A 162 17.69 7.11 -14.16
C LYS A 162 17.87 7.55 -15.60
N GLY A 163 18.50 8.71 -15.80
CA GLY A 163 18.62 9.36 -17.11
C GLY A 163 17.42 10.22 -17.52
N ASN A 164 16.26 10.07 -16.87
CA ASN A 164 15.12 10.96 -17.03
C ASN A 164 14.42 11.24 -15.68
N PRO A 165 14.99 12.12 -14.83
CA PRO A 165 14.49 12.37 -13.47
C PRO A 165 13.17 13.14 -13.41
N ASN A 166 12.51 13.37 -14.56
CA ASN A 166 11.17 13.93 -14.68
C ASN A 166 10.12 12.85 -14.95
N GLN A 167 10.54 11.64 -15.34
CA GLN A 167 9.66 10.51 -15.58
C GLN A 167 9.53 9.67 -14.31
N LYS A 168 8.32 9.67 -13.72
CA LYS A 168 8.01 8.85 -12.55
C LYS A 168 7.96 7.37 -12.92
N VAL A 169 8.42 6.53 -11.99
CA VAL A 169 8.36 5.07 -12.06
C VAL A 169 7.27 4.58 -11.13
N GLN A 170 6.42 3.68 -11.64
CA GLN A 170 5.49 2.93 -10.80
C GLN A 170 6.27 1.84 -10.06
N VAL A 171 6.58 2.09 -8.78
CA VAL A 171 7.40 1.18 -7.96
C VAL A 171 6.56 0.07 -7.36
N ILE A 172 5.39 0.42 -6.85
CA ILE A 172 4.43 -0.52 -6.28
C ILE A 172 3.36 -0.79 -7.34
N PRO A 173 3.07 -2.03 -7.74
CA PRO A 173 2.07 -2.32 -8.76
C PRO A 173 0.70 -1.84 -8.31
N ASN A 174 -0.17 -1.43 -9.22
CA ASN A 174 -1.52 -1.06 -8.82
C ASN A 174 -2.26 -2.28 -8.24
N PRO A 175 -3.08 -2.10 -7.18
CA PRO A 175 -3.91 -3.18 -6.67
C PRO A 175 -4.90 -3.65 -7.75
N GLN A 176 -5.23 -4.94 -7.73
CA GLN A 176 -6.34 -5.45 -8.52
C GLN A 176 -7.63 -5.02 -7.83
N VAL A 177 -8.44 -4.21 -8.52
CA VAL A 177 -9.72 -3.72 -7.99
C VAL A 177 -10.84 -4.41 -8.72
N LYS A 178 -11.67 -5.13 -7.98
CA LYS A 178 -12.92 -5.72 -8.45
C LYS A 178 -14.07 -5.04 -7.71
N GLY A 179 -15.25 -5.07 -8.31
CA GLY A 179 -16.45 -4.60 -7.64
C GLY A 179 -17.65 -5.43 -8.06
N GLU A 180 -18.55 -5.63 -7.12
CA GLU A 180 -19.77 -6.35 -7.40
C GLU A 180 -20.96 -5.86 -6.57
N TRP A 181 -22.16 -5.99 -7.15
CA TRP A 181 -23.40 -5.84 -6.41
C TRP A 181 -23.62 -7.02 -5.47
N GLN A 182 -23.76 -6.72 -4.18
CA GLN A 182 -24.18 -7.67 -3.18
C GLN A 182 -25.58 -7.33 -2.68
N LYS A 183 -26.42 -8.36 -2.63
CA LYS A 183 -27.79 -8.24 -2.14
C LYS A 183 -27.75 -7.93 -0.65
N VAL A 184 -28.37 -6.82 -0.26
CA VAL A 184 -28.50 -6.40 1.15
C VAL A 184 -29.78 -6.98 1.73
N SER A 185 -30.90 -6.78 1.04
CA SER A 185 -32.22 -7.24 1.45
C SER A 185 -33.14 -7.39 0.25
N CYS A 186 -34.16 -8.24 0.37
CA CYS A 186 -35.26 -8.34 -0.58
C CYS A 186 -36.59 -8.47 0.17
N TRP A 187 -37.59 -7.74 -0.31
CA TRP A 187 -38.96 -7.76 0.19
C TRP A 187 -39.89 -8.26 -0.93
N TYR A 188 -40.83 -9.12 -0.58
CA TYR A 188 -41.83 -9.68 -1.49
C TYR A 188 -43.21 -9.12 -1.16
N ASN A 189 -44.09 -9.04 -2.16
CA ASN A 189 -45.46 -8.51 -2.02
C ASN A 189 -45.46 -7.14 -1.32
N VAL A 190 -44.69 -6.21 -1.85
CA VAL A 190 -44.46 -4.90 -1.24
C VAL A 190 -45.60 -3.96 -1.60
N HIS A 191 -46.33 -3.51 -0.58
CA HIS A 191 -47.42 -2.55 -0.71
C HIS A 191 -46.91 -1.09 -0.65
N VAL A 192 -47.78 -0.16 -1.03
CA VAL A 192 -47.53 1.28 -0.90
C VAL A 192 -47.25 1.64 0.56
N GLY A 193 -46.19 2.41 0.80
CA GLY A 193 -45.76 2.79 2.15
C GLY A 193 -44.28 3.16 2.24
N SER A 194 -43.70 2.99 3.42
CA SER A 194 -42.29 3.28 3.68
C SER A 194 -41.60 2.05 4.26
N LEU A 195 -40.49 1.64 3.64
CA LEU A 195 -39.62 0.58 4.13
C LEU A 195 -38.38 1.21 4.76
N LYS A 196 -38.17 0.93 6.05
CA LYS A 196 -36.93 1.28 6.74
C LYS A 196 -35.98 0.11 6.69
N PHE A 197 -34.71 0.40 6.40
CA PHE A 197 -33.66 -0.61 6.48
C PHE A 197 -32.40 0.00 7.09
N THR A 198 -31.64 -0.85 7.76
CA THR A 198 -30.30 -0.53 8.24
C THR A 198 -29.27 -1.28 7.41
N MET A 199 -28.15 -0.65 7.13
CA MET A 199 -27.02 -1.33 6.50
C MET A 199 -25.70 -0.85 7.07
N THR A 200 -24.75 -1.77 7.17
CA THR A 200 -23.37 -1.44 7.48
C THR A 200 -22.67 -0.96 6.22
N ILE A 201 -22.12 0.24 6.31
CA ILE A 201 -21.28 0.87 5.32
C ILE A 201 -19.90 1.10 5.92
N GLY A 202 -18.87 1.21 5.08
CA GLY A 202 -17.50 1.35 5.55
C GLY A 202 -16.75 0.02 5.58
N THR A 203 -15.69 -0.04 6.38
CA THR A 203 -14.64 -1.05 6.22
C THR A 203 -15.05 -2.42 6.73
N SER A 204 -15.27 -3.39 5.85
CA SER A 204 -15.68 -4.72 6.27
C SER A 204 -14.75 -5.80 5.72
N LYS A 205 -13.89 -6.32 6.61
CA LYS A 205 -13.03 -7.51 6.48
C LYS A 205 -11.73 -7.31 5.69
N THR A 206 -10.64 -7.57 6.39
CA THR A 206 -9.27 -7.66 5.87
C THR A 206 -8.79 -9.09 6.04
N SER A 207 -8.21 -9.69 5.00
CA SER A 207 -7.44 -10.92 5.12
C SER A 207 -5.99 -10.59 4.79
N SER A 208 -5.11 -10.74 5.77
CA SER A 208 -3.67 -10.51 5.64
C SER A 208 -2.95 -11.81 5.90
N SER A 209 -2.00 -12.17 5.04
CA SER A 209 -1.04 -13.24 5.33
C SER A 209 0.20 -12.74 6.09
N SER A 210 0.28 -11.44 6.35
CA SER A 210 1.47 -10.78 6.89
C SER A 210 1.37 -10.38 8.37
N LEU A 211 2.48 -10.52 9.10
CA LEU A 211 2.64 -10.36 10.56
C LEU A 211 2.74 -8.89 11.03
N THR A 212 2.99 -7.95 10.14
CA THR A 212 3.20 -6.54 10.50
C THR A 212 2.64 -5.69 9.38
N ASN A 213 1.75 -4.74 9.66
CA ASN A 213 1.32 -3.79 8.65
C ASN A 213 1.25 -2.39 9.25
N THR A 214 1.89 -1.43 8.61
CA THR A 214 1.47 -0.03 8.69
C THR A 214 1.50 0.46 7.28
N TRP A 215 0.33 0.63 6.68
CA TRP A 215 0.23 1.18 5.35
C TRP A 215 -0.65 2.42 5.38
N GLU A 216 -0.29 3.41 4.57
CA GLU A 216 -1.19 4.46 4.13
C GLU A 216 -1.34 4.25 2.61
N LEU A 217 -2.44 3.63 2.20
CA LEU A 217 -2.85 3.49 0.81
C LEU A 217 -3.75 4.68 0.52
N SER A 218 -3.19 5.74 -0.07
CA SER A 218 -4.04 6.63 -0.86
C SER A 218 -4.43 5.85 -2.10
N VAL A 219 -5.71 5.48 -2.22
CA VAL A 219 -6.24 4.98 -3.49
C VAL A 219 -6.64 6.22 -4.27
N GLY A 220 -5.67 6.92 -4.85
CA GLY A 220 -5.89 7.97 -5.83
C GLY A 220 -6.19 7.41 -7.24
N VAL A 221 -6.16 6.09 -7.41
CA VAL A 221 -6.21 5.45 -8.72
C VAL A 221 -7.33 4.41 -8.80
N ALA A 222 -8.55 4.90 -9.00
CA ALA A 222 -9.41 4.30 -10.01
C ALA A 222 -9.54 5.33 -11.13
N LYS A 223 -8.58 5.31 -12.06
CA LYS A 223 -8.62 6.09 -13.32
C LYS A 223 -10.03 5.95 -13.94
N GLY A 224 -10.86 6.98 -13.80
CA GLY A 224 -12.15 7.13 -14.50
C GLY A 224 -13.39 6.46 -13.90
N ILE A 225 -13.32 5.69 -12.81
CA ILE A 225 -14.50 4.96 -12.28
C ILE A 225 -14.92 5.47 -10.89
N VAL A 226 -14.01 6.03 -10.08
CA VAL A 226 -14.31 6.52 -8.73
C VAL A 226 -13.66 7.88 -8.53
N GLU A 227 -14.45 8.95 -8.46
CA GLU A 227 -13.99 10.32 -8.11
C GLU A 227 -13.77 10.51 -6.59
N ALA A 228 -13.81 9.43 -5.80
CA ALA A 228 -13.46 9.49 -4.39
C ALA A 228 -11.97 9.16 -4.22
N SER A 229 -11.12 10.18 -4.16
CA SER A 229 -9.79 10.04 -3.59
C SER A 229 -9.98 9.72 -2.11
N ALA A 230 -9.76 8.47 -1.73
CA ALA A 230 -9.81 8.13 -0.33
C ALA A 230 -8.42 7.67 0.11
N THR A 231 -7.85 8.53 0.95
CA THR A 231 -6.61 8.29 1.67
C THR A 231 -6.93 7.32 2.79
N TYR A 232 -6.61 6.05 2.60
CA TYR A 232 -6.84 5.03 3.61
C TYR A 232 -5.51 4.70 4.29
N GLY A 233 -5.51 4.58 5.61
CA GLY A 233 -4.33 4.15 6.36
C GLY A 233 -4.75 3.25 7.49
N GLY A 234 -3.95 2.22 7.76
CA GLY A 234 -4.18 1.25 8.81
C GLY A 234 -2.86 0.69 9.34
N SER A 235 -2.85 0.39 10.63
CA SER A 235 -1.77 -0.33 11.31
C SER A 235 -2.31 -1.62 11.93
N PHE A 236 -1.63 -2.74 11.71
CA PHE A 236 -1.84 -3.99 12.43
C PHE A 236 -0.55 -4.40 13.12
N THR A 237 -0.64 -4.63 14.42
CA THR A 237 0.37 -5.30 15.23
C THR A 237 -0.31 -6.43 15.98
N THR A 238 0.30 -7.60 16.01
CA THR A 238 -0.22 -8.84 16.63
C THR A 238 -0.52 -8.73 18.14
N THR A 239 -0.27 -7.58 18.76
CA THR A 239 -0.57 -7.29 20.17
C THR A 239 -1.67 -6.27 20.38
N ASP A 240 -2.20 -5.63 19.33
CA ASP A 240 -3.33 -4.71 19.43
C ASP A 240 -4.28 -4.92 18.26
N GLU A 241 -5.43 -5.54 18.55
CA GLU A 241 -6.60 -5.60 17.69
C GLU A 241 -7.21 -4.18 17.52
N GLN A 242 -6.53 -3.30 16.80
CA GLN A 242 -7.20 -2.15 16.19
C GLN A 242 -7.55 -2.50 14.74
N GLN A 243 -8.57 -3.36 14.63
CA GLN A 243 -9.33 -3.55 13.41
C GLN A 243 -9.89 -2.19 12.95
N TRP A 244 -9.47 -1.72 11.78
CA TRP A 244 -10.21 -0.85 10.84
C TRP A 244 -11.48 -0.17 11.39
N LYS A 245 -11.36 0.83 12.27
CA LYS A 245 -12.53 1.46 12.91
C LYS A 245 -13.11 2.60 12.06
N ALA A 246 -13.97 2.25 11.10
CA ALA A 246 -15.05 3.12 10.65
C ALA A 246 -16.14 2.32 9.90
N GLU A 247 -16.59 1.19 10.44
CA GLU A 247 -17.93 0.71 10.09
C GLU A 247 -18.95 1.65 10.70
N SER A 248 -19.92 2.08 9.91
CA SER A 248 -21.08 2.81 10.41
C SER A 248 -22.34 2.12 9.94
N THR A 249 -23.31 2.05 10.83
CA THR A 249 -24.65 1.60 10.47
C THR A 249 -25.44 2.84 10.08
N ILE A 250 -25.92 2.86 8.84
CA ILE A 250 -26.87 3.89 8.40
C ILE A 250 -28.27 3.32 8.35
N GLU A 251 -29.23 4.13 8.79
CA GLU A 251 -30.65 3.89 8.53
C GLU A 251 -31.06 4.67 7.27
N ARG A 252 -31.84 4.02 6.41
CA ARG A 252 -32.42 4.61 5.21
C ARG A 252 -33.89 4.21 5.12
N THR A 253 -34.67 5.08 4.49
CA THR A 253 -36.09 4.84 4.22
C THR A 253 -36.33 4.87 2.72
N ILE A 254 -36.98 3.84 2.18
CA ILE A 254 -37.44 3.78 0.79
C ILE A 254 -38.94 4.06 0.81
N THR A 255 -39.37 5.07 0.06
CA THR A 255 -40.80 5.32 -0.18
C THR A 255 -41.27 4.49 -1.35
N VAL A 256 -42.20 3.59 -1.09
CA VAL A 256 -42.84 2.72 -2.06
C VAL A 256 -44.14 3.38 -2.51
N THR A 257 -44.17 3.87 -3.75
CA THR A 257 -45.30 4.64 -4.31
C THR A 257 -46.35 3.80 -5.04
N LYS A 258 -46.03 2.53 -5.35
CA LYS A 258 -46.93 1.56 -5.98
C LYS A 258 -46.57 0.15 -5.52
N GLU A 259 -47.49 -0.79 -5.69
CA GLU A 259 -47.25 -2.17 -5.30
C GLU A 259 -46.21 -2.84 -6.22
N TYR A 260 -45.35 -3.67 -5.64
CA TYR A 260 -44.33 -4.45 -6.34
C TYR A 260 -44.36 -5.90 -5.85
N SER A 261 -44.27 -6.86 -6.75
CA SER A 261 -44.12 -8.28 -6.38
C SER A 261 -42.80 -8.54 -5.63
N THR A 262 -41.74 -7.82 -5.99
CA THR A 262 -40.43 -7.90 -5.35
C THR A 262 -39.72 -6.56 -5.40
N LEU A 263 -39.07 -6.20 -4.30
CA LEU A 263 -38.17 -5.08 -4.19
C LEU A 263 -36.87 -5.57 -3.55
N CYS A 264 -35.76 -5.48 -4.28
CA CYS A 264 -34.45 -5.85 -3.77
C CYS A 264 -33.53 -4.65 -3.68
N LEU A 265 -32.72 -4.64 -2.64
CA LEU A 265 -31.71 -3.65 -2.38
C LEU A 265 -30.32 -4.27 -2.55
N TRP A 266 -29.48 -3.58 -3.31
CA TRP A 266 -28.13 -4.00 -3.63
C TRP A 266 -27.15 -2.92 -3.17
N GLN A 267 -26.01 -3.35 -2.64
CA GLN A 267 -24.89 -2.49 -2.28
C GLN A 267 -23.70 -2.87 -3.14
N TRP A 268 -23.02 -1.87 -3.70
CA TRP A 268 -21.79 -2.12 -4.43
C TRP A 268 -20.65 -2.32 -3.43
N VAL A 269 -19.94 -3.43 -3.57
CA VAL A 269 -18.82 -3.82 -2.72
C VAL A 269 -17.58 -3.89 -3.57
N TYR A 270 -16.52 -3.20 -3.15
CA TYR A 270 -15.21 -3.26 -3.78
C TYR A 270 -14.35 -4.30 -3.08
N GLU A 271 -13.57 -5.03 -3.86
CA GLU A 271 -12.53 -5.94 -3.40
C GLU A 271 -11.20 -5.51 -4.00
N PHE A 272 -10.21 -5.33 -3.14
CA PHE A 272 -8.86 -4.92 -3.49
C PHE A 272 -7.92 -6.05 -3.14
N GLU A 273 -7.11 -6.50 -4.10
CA GLU A 273 -6.11 -7.53 -3.89
C GLU A 273 -4.73 -6.97 -4.27
N GLN A 274 -3.78 -7.07 -3.35
CA GLN A 274 -2.39 -6.73 -3.62
C GLN A 274 -1.49 -7.56 -2.71
N PHE A 275 -0.43 -8.16 -3.26
CA PHE A 275 0.58 -8.84 -2.45
C PHE A 275 0.05 -9.95 -1.51
N ASN A 276 -1.00 -10.66 -1.94
CA ASN A 276 -1.77 -11.64 -1.16
C ASN A 276 -2.59 -11.07 0.01
N ASP A 277 -2.59 -9.75 0.19
CA ASP A 277 -3.49 -9.06 1.09
C ASP A 277 -4.77 -8.68 0.33
N GLY A 278 -5.90 -8.99 0.96
CA GLY A 278 -7.25 -8.77 0.42
C GLY A 278 -8.03 -7.82 1.32
N PHE A 279 -8.62 -6.79 0.72
CA PHE A 279 -9.44 -5.81 1.41
C PHE A 279 -10.82 -5.73 0.77
N ARG A 280 -11.87 -5.70 1.60
CA ARG A 280 -13.24 -5.57 1.11
C ARG A 280 -13.90 -4.32 1.69
N PHE A 281 -14.52 -3.55 0.82
CA PHE A 281 -15.11 -2.26 1.15
C PHE A 281 -16.58 -2.20 0.73
N ARG A 282 -17.45 -1.99 1.70
CA ARG A 282 -18.89 -1.76 1.47
C ARG A 282 -19.13 -0.29 1.20
N SER A 283 -19.39 0.04 -0.06
CA SER A 283 -19.58 1.44 -0.46
C SER A 283 -20.94 2.00 -0.04
N PHE A 284 -21.08 3.32 -0.12
CA PHE A 284 -22.37 4.01 0.01
C PHE A 284 -23.25 3.88 -1.23
N THR A 285 -22.75 3.25 -2.30
CA THR A 285 -23.49 3.11 -3.54
C THR A 285 -24.50 1.96 -3.41
N ILE A 286 -25.77 2.35 -3.51
CA ILE A 286 -26.92 1.47 -3.31
C ILE A 286 -27.78 1.51 -4.58
N ARG A 287 -28.42 0.39 -4.90
CA ARG A 287 -29.39 0.31 -5.99
C ARG A 287 -30.59 -0.52 -5.60
N GLU A 288 -31.75 -0.06 -6.05
CA GLU A 288 -32.99 -0.79 -5.93
C GLU A 288 -33.34 -1.48 -7.26
N THR A 289 -33.85 -2.70 -7.19
CA THR A 289 -34.43 -3.41 -8.33
C THR A 289 -35.85 -3.87 -7.99
N ARG A 290 -36.74 -3.90 -8.98
CA ARG A 290 -38.12 -4.38 -8.83
C ARG A 290 -38.25 -5.88 -9.15
N SER A 291 -37.16 -6.62 -8.96
CA SER A 291 -37.00 -8.04 -9.21
C SER A 291 -35.77 -8.53 -8.43
N ASP A 292 -35.62 -9.86 -8.31
CA ASP A 292 -34.42 -10.46 -7.70
C ASP A 292 -33.17 -10.44 -8.59
N ALA A 293 -33.25 -9.79 -9.76
CA ALA A 293 -32.12 -9.69 -10.67
C ALA A 293 -31.04 -8.76 -10.12
N LYS A 294 -29.79 -9.25 -10.08
CA LYS A 294 -28.60 -8.45 -9.76
C LYS A 294 -28.46 -7.31 -10.77
N PRO A 295 -28.24 -6.06 -10.35
CA PRO A 295 -27.98 -4.97 -11.28
C PRO A 295 -26.71 -5.24 -12.10
N THR A 296 -26.71 -4.78 -13.35
CA THR A 296 -25.60 -4.98 -14.29
C THR A 296 -24.72 -3.75 -14.47
N GLU A 297 -25.23 -2.55 -14.19
CA GLU A 297 -24.42 -1.32 -14.35
C GLU A 297 -23.38 -1.20 -13.23
N ILE A 298 -22.17 -0.83 -13.62
CA ILE A 298 -21.06 -0.56 -12.73
C ILE A 298 -21.12 0.93 -12.33
N PRO A 299 -21.20 1.24 -11.03
CA PRO A 299 -21.18 2.62 -10.55
C PRO A 299 -19.99 3.42 -11.07
N GLY A 300 -20.23 4.67 -11.48
CA GLY A 300 -19.16 5.62 -11.84
C GLY A 300 -18.54 5.43 -13.22
N SER A 301 -18.96 4.43 -14.01
CA SER A 301 -18.66 4.41 -15.44
C SER A 301 -19.46 5.51 -16.16
N LYS A 302 -18.89 6.71 -16.30
CA LYS A 302 -19.36 7.62 -17.35
C LYS A 302 -19.00 6.94 -18.68
N LYS A 303 -20.00 6.80 -19.56
CA LYS A 303 -19.78 6.42 -20.96
C LYS A 303 -18.95 7.48 -21.67
#